data_AF-A0A662LSW7-F1
#
_entry.id   AF-A0A662LSW7-F1
#
_cell.length_a   1.000
_cell.length_b   1.000
_cell.length_c   1.000
_cell.angle_alpha   90.00
_cell.angle_beta   90.00
_cell.angle_gamma   90.00
#
_symmetry.space_group_name_H-M   'P 1'
#
loop_
_entity.id
_entity.type
_entity.pdbx_description
1 polymer ?
#
loop_
_entity_poly.entity_id
_entity_poly.type
_entity_poly.pdbx_seq_one_letter_code
_entity_poly.pdbx_strand_id
1 'polypeptide(L)' 'MGADFCTITDNIFMNNVGCGILLLLSSHNNIISNNIIINNTEGGIFVGGNNNVILINQINDNGLYGIEIDG' A
#
# COMPACT_ATOMS: atom_id res chain seq x y z
N MET A 1 -13.19 -9.53 4.72
CA MET A 1 -12.07 -9.97 5.57
C MET A 1 -10.88 -9.11 5.22
N GLY A 2 -10.22 -8.52 6.21
CA GLY A 2 -8.92 -7.87 6.02
C GLY A 2 -7.81 -8.89 5.87
N ALA A 3 -6.59 -8.39 5.62
CA ALA A 3 -5.37 -9.17 5.56
C ALA A 3 -4.54 -8.86 6.80
N ASP A 4 -4.11 -9.89 7.52
CA ASP A 4 -3.29 -9.74 8.71
C ASP A 4 -1.97 -10.50 8.56
N PHE A 5 -0.91 -10.01 9.21
CA PHE A 5 0.40 -10.69 9.27
C PHE A 5 1.01 -11.03 7.91
N CYS A 6 0.69 -10.26 6.86
CA CYS A 6 1.28 -10.43 5.55
C CYS A 6 2.61 -9.67 5.45
N THR A 7 3.56 -10.28 4.75
CA THR A 7 4.82 -9.63 4.34
C THR A 7 4.80 -9.46 2.83
N ILE A 8 4.81 -8.20 2.37
CA ILE A 8 4.82 -7.82 0.96
C ILE A 8 6.14 -7.14 0.68
N THR A 9 7.07 -7.85 0.05
CA THR A 9 8.43 -7.36 -0.21
C THR A 9 8.90 -7.63 -1.62
N ASP A 10 9.70 -6.70 -2.16
CA ASP A 10 10.40 -6.83 -3.45
C ASP A 10 9.47 -7.05 -4.65
N ASN A 11 8.30 -6.42 -4.63
CA ASN A 11 7.33 -6.45 -5.74
C ASN A 11 7.25 -5.11 -6.48
N ILE A 12 6.67 -5.17 -7.67
CA ILE A 12 6.33 -3.99 -8.46
C ILE A 12 4.81 -3.92 -8.66
N PHE A 13 4.17 -2.89 -8.12
CA PHE A 13 2.74 -2.60 -8.26
C PHE A 13 2.56 -1.42 -9.21
N MET A 14 2.16 -1.69 -10.46
CA MET A 14 2.05 -0.65 -11.48
C MET A 14 0.78 -0.71 -12.31
N ASN A 15 0.34 0.45 -12.82
CA ASN A 15 -0.75 0.59 -13.78
C ASN A 15 -2.08 -0.02 -13.31
N ASN A 16 -2.35 -0.01 -12.00
CA ASN A 16 -3.64 -0.44 -11.47
C ASN A 16 -4.66 0.70 -11.55
N VAL A 17 -5.93 0.36 -11.77
CA VAL A 17 -7.03 1.34 -11.78
C VAL A 17 -7.31 1.91 -10.38
N GLY A 18 -7.04 1.14 -9.32
CA GLY A 18 -7.19 1.59 -7.94
C GLY A 18 -5.86 1.95 -7.30
N CYS A 19 -5.72 1.63 -6.01
CA CYS A 19 -4.43 1.69 -5.32
C CYS A 19 -3.49 0.56 -5.74
N GLY A 20 -2.18 0.81 -5.69
CA GLY A 20 -1.18 -0.26 -5.82
C GLY A 20 -1.28 -1.29 -4.69
N ILE A 21 -1.46 -0.82 -3.45
CA ILE A 21 -1.73 -1.67 -2.28
C ILE A 21 -2.89 -1.06 -1.47
N LEU A 22 -3.85 -1.89 -1.07
CA LEU A 22 -5.02 -1.51 -0.28
C LEU A 22 -5.09 -2.33 1.01
N LEU A 23 -4.81 -1.70 2.16
CA LEU A 23 -5.04 -2.28 3.49
C LEU A 23 -6.34 -1.72 4.06
N LEU A 24 -7.40 -2.54 4.08
CA LEU A 24 -8.71 -2.17 4.62
C LEU A 24 -8.65 -1.89 6.13
N LEU A 25 -9.72 -1.28 6.68
CA LEU A 25 -9.88 -1.01 8.13
C LEU A 25 -9.65 -2.24 9.04
N SER A 26 -9.86 -3.44 8.50
CA SER A 26 -9.69 -4.73 9.21
C SER A 26 -8.35 -5.43 8.91
N SER A 27 -7.39 -4.74 8.29
CA SER A 27 -6.08 -5.30 7.95
C SER A 27 -5.00 -4.82 8.92
N HIS A 28 -4.40 -5.73 9.68
CA HIS A 28 -3.52 -5.39 10.80
C HIS A 28 -2.17 -6.11 10.76
N ASN A 29 -1.14 -5.48 11.32
CA ASN A 29 0.18 -6.11 11.52
C ASN A 29 0.85 -6.59 10.22
N ASN A 30 0.63 -5.90 9.09
CA ASN A 30 1.29 -6.21 7.83
C ASN A 30 2.60 -5.42 7.68
N ILE A 31 3.53 -5.97 6.91
CA ILE A 31 4.80 -5.34 6.56
C ILE A 31 4.86 -5.15 5.05
N ILE A 32 4.99 -3.91 4.59
CA ILE A 32 5.19 -3.55 3.19
C ILE A 32 6.57 -2.92 3.07
N SER A 33 7.51 -3.59 2.41
CA SER A 33 8.89 -3.13 2.30
C SER A 33 9.53 -3.32 0.93
N ASN A 34 10.45 -2.45 0.53
CA ASN A 34 11.24 -2.63 -0.71
C ASN A 34 10.41 -2.83 -1.99
N ASN A 35 9.20 -2.28 -2.07
CA ASN A 35 8.38 -2.35 -3.27
C ASN A 35 8.51 -1.08 -4.11
N ILE A 36 8.27 -1.22 -5.42
CA ILE A 36 8.12 -0.11 -6.35
C ILE A 36 6.62 0.03 -6.67
N ILE A 37 6.00 1.14 -6.32
CA ILE A 37 4.56 1.39 -6.51
C ILE A 37 4.38 2.66 -7.35
N ILE A 38 4.00 2.48 -8.62
CA ILE A 38 4.03 3.55 -9.62
C ILE A 38 2.87 3.53 -10.59
N ASN A 39 2.48 4.68 -11.13
CA ASN A 39 1.47 4.79 -12.19
C ASN A 39 0.11 4.14 -11.86
N ASN A 40 -0.29 4.11 -10.59
CA ASN A 40 -1.62 3.64 -10.20
C ASN A 40 -2.60 4.83 -10.21
N THR A 41 -3.79 4.62 -10.77
CA THR A 41 -4.74 5.70 -11.09
C THR A 41 -5.32 6.36 -9.85
N GLU A 42 -5.60 5.61 -8.77
CA GLU A 42 -6.05 6.22 -7.50
C GLU A 42 -4.87 6.56 -6.60
N GLY A 43 -4.10 5.59 -6.14
CA GLY A 43 -3.08 5.86 -5.12
C GLY A 43 -1.97 4.84 -5.07
N GLY A 44 -0.90 5.14 -4.35
CA GLY A 44 0.16 4.18 -4.10
C GLY A 44 -0.28 3.14 -3.07
N ILE A 45 -0.36 3.54 -1.81
CA ILE A 45 -0.78 2.70 -0.69
C ILE A 45 -1.89 3.39 0.10
N PHE A 46 -3.00 2.70 0.31
CA PHE A 46 -4.02 3.10 1.28
C PHE A 46 -3.93 2.23 2.54
N VAL A 47 -3.96 2.86 3.72
CA VAL A 47 -3.89 2.19 5.03
C VAL A 47 -5.06 2.62 5.91
N GLY A 48 -6.08 1.78 6.02
CA GLY A 48 -7.16 1.97 6.99
C GLY A 48 -7.00 1.18 8.29
N GLY A 49 -6.17 0.13 8.29
CA GLY A 49 -5.98 -0.71 9.47
C GLY A 49 -4.77 -0.35 10.31
N ASN A 50 -4.76 -0.83 11.56
CA ASN A 50 -3.72 -0.52 12.55
C ASN A 50 -2.47 -1.41 12.48
N ASN A 51 -1.37 -0.93 13.09
CA ASN A 51 -0.10 -1.66 13.27
C ASN A 51 0.58 -2.14 11.97
N ASN A 52 0.30 -1.50 10.84
CA ASN A 52 0.97 -1.80 9.59
C ASN A 52 2.28 -1.01 9.48
N VAL A 53 3.32 -1.64 8.95
CA VAL A 53 4.63 -1.01 8.76
C VAL A 53 4.89 -0.85 7.27
N ILE A 54 5.16 0.38 6.84
CA ILE A 54 5.55 0.72 5.47
C ILE A 54 6.96 1.30 5.53
N LEU A 55 7.95 0.61 4.95
CA LEU A 55 9.35 1.01 5.03
C LEU A 55 10.07 0.82 3.69
N ILE A 56 10.90 1.78 3.28
CA ILE A 56 11.82 1.65 2.13
C ILE A 56 11.06 1.27 0.83
N ASN A 57 9.86 1.82 0.61
CA ASN A 57 9.16 1.66 -0.67
C ASN A 57 9.43 2.88 -1.55
N GLN A 58 9.61 2.66 -2.84
CA GLN A 58 9.62 3.73 -3.83
C GLN A 58 8.19 3.93 -4.34
N ILE A 59 7.61 5.10 -4.03
CA ILE A 59 6.21 5.40 -4.35
C ILE A 59 6.17 6.74 -5.09
N ASN A 60 5.93 6.71 -6.40
CA ASN A 60 5.91 7.90 -7.25
C ASN A 60 4.89 7.77 -8.39
N ASP A 61 4.48 8.88 -8.98
CA ASP A 61 3.60 8.93 -10.16
C ASP A 61 2.26 8.18 -9.99
N ASN A 62 1.73 8.14 -8.76
CA ASN A 62 0.36 7.66 -8.50
C ASN A 62 -0.61 8.84 -8.44
N GLY A 63 -1.89 8.60 -8.72
CA GLY A 63 -2.88 9.66 -8.99
C GLY A 63 -3.16 10.64 -7.84
N LEU A 64 -4.01 10.24 -6.91
CA LEU A 64 -4.53 11.05 -5.79
C LEU A 64 -3.50 11.19 -4.66
N TYR A 65 -2.78 10.12 -4.32
CA TYR A 65 -1.82 10.10 -3.22
C TYR A 65 -0.72 9.06 -3.41
N GLY A 66 0.45 9.32 -2.81
CA GLY A 66 1.48 8.29 -2.62
C GLY A 66 1.08 7.32 -1.52
N ILE A 67 0.83 7.84 -0.32
CA ILE A 67 0.31 7.07 0.82
C ILE A 67 -0.84 7.85 1.46
N GLU A 68 -1.98 7.20 1.69
CA GLU A 68 -3.08 7.70 2.51
C GLU A 68 -3.22 6.84 3.77
N ILE A 69 -3.33 7.48 4.93
CA ILE A 69 -3.61 6.84 6.22
C ILE A 69 -4.98 7.32 6.68
N ASP A 70 -5.93 6.39 6.77
CA ASP A 70 -7.29 6.61 7.27
C ASP A 70 -7.41 6.03 8.68
N GLY A 71 -7.99 6.82 9.60
CA GLY A 71 -7.96 6.58 11.05
C GLY A 71 -9.34 6.44 11.67
#